data_AF-I0Z738-F1
#
_entry.id   AF-I0Z738-F1
#
_cell.length_a   1.000
_cell.length_b   1.000
_cell.length_c   1.000
_cell.angle_alpha   90.00
_cell.angle_beta   90.00
_cell.angle_gamma   90.00
#
_symmetry.space_group_name_H-M   'P 1'
#
loop_
_entity.id
_entity.type
_entity.pdbx_description
1 polymer ?
#
loop_
_entity_poly.entity_id
_entity_poly.type
_entity_poly.pdbx_seq_one_letter_code
_entity_poly.pdbx_strand_id
1 'polypeptide(L)'
;MVMMHAPVSLSCSSALKACLESSMAAKLSETVAVAAHACRDSLLRAETLIQLGLIPKPHSHTQRVPHIRQVFNWDCGLACVLMVLRAAGIHSEDFSSLRNLCSITSIWTVDLAYLLRRFGLEVEFTTITIGANPEYAKESFYREHMAEDGSRVERLFQEAAAAGITVTRRSVSCAELKERMLAGSALVIALVDKTRLAGHSVPAMQAPPISPGLASRLGLAPSYTGHYIVICGYDPATDRFVIKDPASAAEMNSVPCASLEAARHAYGTDEDLLLVTAPSSPSLSSSVVNF
;
A
#
# COMPACT_ATOMS: atom_id res chain seq x y z
N MET A 1 30.35 33.06 -59.31
CA MET A 1 30.62 31.63 -59.05
C MET A 1 30.70 31.46 -57.54
N VAL A 2 29.58 31.15 -56.88
CA VAL A 2 29.47 31.03 -55.41
C VAL A 2 29.10 29.59 -55.12
N MET A 3 29.95 28.89 -54.35
CA MET A 3 29.72 27.51 -53.92
C MET A 3 28.59 27.43 -52.89
N MET A 4 27.67 26.48 -53.10
CA MET A 4 26.72 26.04 -52.08
C MET A 4 27.42 25.08 -51.10
N HIS A 5 27.33 25.36 -49.80
CA HIS A 5 27.56 24.39 -48.73
C HIS A 5 26.20 23.92 -48.19
N ALA A 6 25.96 22.60 -48.22
CA ALA A 6 24.82 21.97 -47.57
C ALA A 6 25.14 21.67 -46.08
N PRO A 7 24.18 21.80 -45.14
CA PRO A 7 24.39 21.46 -43.74
C PRO A 7 24.20 19.95 -43.49
N VAL A 8 25.10 19.39 -42.68
CA VAL A 8 25.07 18.00 -42.19
C VAL A 8 24.43 17.96 -40.79
N SER A 9 23.57 16.95 -40.58
CA SER A 9 23.34 16.24 -39.31
C SER A 9 22.53 16.91 -38.17
N LEU A 10 21.25 16.55 -38.09
CA LEU A 10 20.42 16.62 -36.86
C LEU A 10 19.66 15.32 -36.53
N SER A 11 19.68 14.29 -37.39
CA SER A 11 18.92 13.03 -37.14
C SER A 11 19.68 11.94 -36.39
N CYS A 12 21.01 12.07 -36.23
CA CYS A 12 21.82 11.03 -35.57
C CYS A 12 21.71 11.06 -34.03
N SER A 13 21.46 12.24 -33.44
CA SER A 13 21.46 12.43 -31.98
C SER A 13 20.21 11.87 -31.27
N SER A 14 19.03 11.99 -31.89
CA SER A 14 17.77 11.47 -31.31
C SER A 14 17.72 9.94 -31.34
N ALA A 15 18.20 9.33 -32.42
CA ALA A 15 18.30 7.88 -32.54
C ALA A 15 19.29 7.27 -31.53
N LEU A 16 20.42 7.94 -31.29
CA LEU A 16 21.40 7.50 -30.28
C LEU A 16 20.81 7.56 -28.86
N LYS A 17 20.05 8.62 -28.55
CA LYS A 17 19.41 8.79 -27.23
C LYS A 17 18.34 7.73 -26.98
N ALA A 18 17.49 7.46 -27.98
CA ALA A 18 16.48 6.40 -27.90
C ALA A 18 17.10 5.00 -27.75
N CYS A 19 18.21 4.72 -28.45
CA CYS A 19 18.95 3.47 -28.29
C CYS A 19 19.57 3.32 -26.89
N LEU A 20 20.11 4.40 -26.32
CA LEU A 20 20.68 4.39 -24.97
C LEU A 20 19.59 4.21 -23.90
N GLU A 21 18.46 4.89 -24.02
CA GLU A 21 17.31 4.74 -23.11
C GLU A 21 16.71 3.33 -23.18
N SER A 22 16.56 2.77 -24.38
CA SER A 22 16.10 1.38 -24.59
C SER A 22 17.11 0.36 -24.03
N SER A 23 18.42 0.59 -24.22
CA SER A 23 19.47 -0.28 -23.68
C SER A 23 19.56 -0.21 -22.15
N MET A 24 19.39 0.98 -21.55
CA MET A 24 19.32 1.13 -20.09
C MET A 24 18.07 0.46 -19.51
N ALA A 25 16.90 0.64 -20.13
CA ALA A 25 15.66 -0.02 -19.71
C ALA A 25 15.76 -1.55 -19.79
N ALA A 26 16.36 -2.07 -20.85
CA ALA A 26 16.60 -3.52 -21.01
C ALA A 26 17.55 -4.05 -19.94
N LYS A 27 18.67 -3.36 -19.68
CA LYS A 27 19.61 -3.73 -18.61
C LYS A 27 18.97 -3.64 -17.22
N LEU A 28 18.14 -2.63 -16.96
CA LEU A 28 17.40 -2.52 -15.71
C LEU A 28 16.43 -3.69 -15.53
N SER A 29 15.66 -4.01 -16.57
CA SER A 29 14.71 -5.13 -16.59
C SER A 29 15.41 -6.47 -16.34
N GLU A 30 16.55 -6.70 -16.99
CA GLU A 30 17.35 -7.91 -16.81
C GLU A 30 17.95 -7.99 -15.41
N THR A 31 18.45 -6.88 -14.87
CA THR A 31 18.97 -6.81 -13.49
C THR A 31 17.88 -7.07 -12.44
N VAL A 32 16.69 -6.51 -12.65
CA VAL A 32 15.51 -6.74 -11.78
C VAL A 32 15.05 -8.20 -11.87
N ALA A 33 15.04 -8.80 -13.06
CA ALA A 33 14.69 -10.20 -13.25
C ALA A 33 15.69 -11.15 -12.57
N VAL A 34 17.00 -10.87 -12.68
CA VAL A 34 18.06 -11.64 -12.01
C VAL A 34 17.97 -11.50 -10.50
N ALA A 35 17.72 -10.29 -9.97
CA ALA A 35 17.52 -10.07 -8.54
C ALA A 35 16.27 -10.79 -8.02
N ALA A 36 15.17 -10.75 -8.78
CA ALA A 36 13.93 -11.46 -8.44
C ALA A 36 14.12 -12.99 -8.47
N HIS A 37 14.88 -13.52 -9.43
CA HIS A 37 15.21 -14.95 -9.49
C HIS A 37 16.11 -15.38 -8.32
N ALA A 38 17.14 -14.60 -8.01
CA ALA A 38 18.04 -14.87 -6.88
C ALA A 38 17.31 -14.79 -5.53
N CYS A 39 16.37 -13.85 -5.37
CA CYS A 39 15.49 -13.75 -4.21
C CYS A 39 14.58 -14.97 -4.09
N ARG A 40 13.95 -15.39 -5.19
CA ARG A 40 13.08 -16.58 -5.23
C ARG A 40 13.83 -17.88 -4.90
N ASP A 41 15.03 -18.06 -5.45
CA ASP A 41 15.91 -19.20 -5.12
C ASP A 41 16.37 -19.18 -3.66
N SER A 42 16.64 -17.98 -3.11
CA SER A 42 17.01 -17.81 -1.71
C SER A 42 15.85 -18.14 -0.76
N LEU A 43 14.62 -17.78 -1.13
CA LEU A 43 13.39 -18.11 -0.39
C LEU A 43 13.10 -19.62 -0.42
N LEU A 44 13.16 -20.26 -1.59
CA LEU A 44 12.97 -21.72 -1.72
C LEU A 44 14.02 -22.51 -0.94
N ARG A 45 15.28 -22.03 -0.92
CA ARG A 45 16.34 -22.60 -0.08
C ARG A 45 16.05 -22.38 1.40
N ALA A 46 15.61 -21.20 1.81
CA ALA A 46 15.26 -20.92 3.20
C ALA A 46 14.11 -21.82 3.68
N GLU A 47 13.05 -21.99 2.90
CA GLU A 47 11.93 -22.91 3.20
C GLU A 47 12.41 -24.35 3.37
N THR A 48 13.26 -24.82 2.46
CA THR A 48 13.83 -26.18 2.52
C THR A 48 14.70 -26.36 3.78
N LEU A 49 15.54 -25.37 4.10
CA LEU A 49 16.39 -25.40 5.30
C LEU A 49 15.57 -25.35 6.60
N ILE A 50 14.48 -24.59 6.63
CA ILE A 50 13.51 -24.58 7.75
C ILE A 50 12.86 -25.95 7.90
N GLN A 51 12.44 -26.57 6.80
CA GLN A 51 11.77 -27.87 6.79
C GLN A 51 12.71 -29.01 7.21
N LEU A 52 14.00 -28.89 6.90
CA LEU A 52 15.07 -29.78 7.35
C LEU A 52 15.56 -29.48 8.79
N GLY A 53 15.02 -28.44 9.45
CA GLY A 53 15.44 -28.04 10.80
C GLY A 53 16.85 -27.47 10.90
N LEU A 54 17.44 -27.08 9.77
CA LEU A 54 18.81 -26.56 9.67
C LEU A 54 18.89 -25.07 10.03
N ILE A 55 17.77 -24.35 9.92
CA ILE A 55 17.61 -22.98 10.43
C ILE A 55 16.30 -22.87 11.23
N PRO A 56 16.25 -22.07 12.30
CA PRO A 56 15.04 -21.90 13.10
C PRO A 56 13.90 -21.33 12.25
N LYS A 57 12.66 -21.77 12.54
CA LYS A 57 11.47 -21.17 11.93
C LYS A 57 11.47 -19.67 12.23
N PRO A 58 11.18 -18.80 11.24
CA PRO A 58 11.03 -17.37 11.50
C PRO A 58 10.00 -17.19 12.61
N HIS A 59 10.38 -16.40 13.61
CA HIS A 59 9.48 -16.07 14.70
C HIS A 59 8.41 -15.10 14.19
N SER A 60 7.17 -15.27 14.64
CA SER A 60 6.12 -14.28 14.41
C SER A 60 6.60 -12.91 14.87
N HIS A 61 6.41 -11.88 14.05
CA HIS A 61 6.70 -10.51 14.42
C HIS A 61 5.40 -9.70 14.43
N THR A 62 5.22 -8.87 15.46
CA THR A 62 4.09 -7.94 15.54
C THR A 62 4.54 -6.68 16.27
N GLN A 63 4.40 -5.54 15.59
CA GLN A 63 4.65 -4.24 16.17
C GLN A 63 3.47 -3.83 17.06
N ARG A 64 3.79 -3.21 18.21
CA ARG A 64 2.76 -2.69 19.11
C ARG A 64 2.11 -1.44 18.51
N VAL A 65 0.91 -1.62 18.00
CA VAL A 65 0.06 -0.54 17.46
C VAL A 65 -1.20 -0.44 18.31
N PRO A 66 -1.58 0.76 18.82
CA PRO A 66 -2.86 0.92 19.50
C PRO A 66 -4.00 0.72 18.52
N HIS A 67 -5.14 0.24 19.00
CA HIS A 67 -6.34 0.17 18.17
C HIS A 67 -7.16 1.44 18.34
N ILE A 68 -7.56 2.05 17.23
CA ILE A 68 -8.39 3.25 17.21
C ILE A 68 -9.55 2.98 16.27
N ARG A 69 -10.77 3.18 16.79
CA ARG A 69 -12.00 3.00 16.04
C ARG A 69 -12.28 4.22 15.19
N GLN A 70 -12.72 3.98 13.96
CA GLN A 70 -13.32 5.02 13.13
C GLN A 70 -14.62 5.51 13.79
N VAL A 71 -14.97 6.78 13.59
CA VAL A 71 -16.19 7.38 14.16
C VAL A 71 -17.27 7.49 13.10
N PHE A 72 -16.90 7.75 11.85
CA PHE A 72 -17.78 7.85 10.70
C PHE A 72 -17.48 6.75 9.68
N ASN A 73 -18.33 6.61 8.66
CA ASN A 73 -18.10 5.64 7.59
C ASN A 73 -16.91 5.98 6.68
N TRP A 74 -16.44 7.24 6.70
CA TRP A 74 -15.40 7.76 5.81
C TRP A 74 -14.02 7.93 6.48
N ASP A 75 -13.94 7.96 7.82
CA ASP A 75 -12.72 8.34 8.55
C ASP A 75 -11.82 7.15 8.96
N CYS A 76 -12.02 5.97 8.35
CA CYS A 76 -11.18 4.79 8.60
C CYS A 76 -9.70 5.06 8.28
N GLY A 77 -9.41 5.79 7.19
CA GLY A 77 -8.04 6.18 6.83
C GLY A 77 -7.38 7.07 7.88
N LEU A 78 -8.13 8.02 8.46
CA LEU A 78 -7.63 8.86 9.54
C LEU A 78 -7.36 8.06 10.81
N ALA A 79 -8.18 7.04 11.09
CA ALA A 79 -7.96 6.16 12.23
C ALA A 79 -6.67 5.35 12.03
N CYS A 80 -6.43 4.85 10.82
CA CYS A 80 -5.15 4.22 10.45
C CYS A 80 -3.96 5.15 10.63
N VAL A 81 -4.06 6.40 10.17
CA VAL A 81 -3.00 7.40 10.37
C VAL A 81 -2.73 7.63 11.86
N LEU A 82 -3.76 7.81 12.69
CA LEU A 82 -3.56 8.01 14.13
C LEU A 82 -2.91 6.78 14.80
N MET A 83 -3.30 5.57 14.40
CA MET A 83 -2.68 4.33 14.90
C MET A 83 -1.17 4.29 14.56
N VAL A 84 -0.81 4.63 13.33
CA VAL A 84 0.59 4.69 12.88
C VAL A 84 1.37 5.79 13.60
N LEU A 85 0.81 7.00 13.73
CA LEU A 85 1.44 8.10 14.47
C LEU A 85 1.73 7.71 15.92
N ARG A 86 0.76 7.10 16.60
CA ARG A 86 0.92 6.65 17.98
C ARG A 86 1.94 5.52 18.11
N ALA A 87 1.98 4.60 17.16
CA ALA A 87 3.00 3.54 17.12
C ALA A 87 4.41 4.08 16.84
N ALA A 88 4.52 5.23 16.16
CA ALA A 88 5.77 5.96 15.95
C ALA A 88 6.14 6.92 17.11
N GLY A 89 5.38 6.92 18.22
CA GLY A 89 5.64 7.78 19.37
C GLY A 89 5.17 9.23 19.20
N ILE A 90 4.35 9.52 18.19
CA ILE A 90 3.82 10.86 17.92
C ILE A 90 2.45 11.01 18.61
N HIS A 91 2.44 11.83 19.67
CA HIS A 91 1.29 11.98 20.57
C HIS A 91 0.58 13.36 20.49
N SER A 92 1.02 14.25 19.59
CA SER A 92 0.58 15.66 19.58
C SER A 92 -0.89 15.87 19.22
N GLU A 93 -1.44 15.08 18.29
CA GLU A 93 -2.82 15.26 17.81
C GLU A 93 -3.74 14.18 18.34
N ASP A 94 -5.00 14.54 18.62
CA ASP A 94 -6.08 13.58 18.82
C ASP A 94 -6.86 13.33 17.52
N PHE A 95 -7.87 12.45 17.59
CA PHE A 95 -8.66 12.09 16.42
C PHE A 95 -9.54 13.24 15.89
N SER A 96 -9.92 14.19 16.75
CA SER A 96 -10.68 15.37 16.35
C SER A 96 -9.78 16.37 15.62
N SER A 97 -8.55 16.59 16.12
CA SER A 97 -7.56 17.39 15.44
C SER A 97 -7.20 16.84 14.05
N LEU A 98 -7.00 15.52 13.91
CA LEU A 98 -6.73 14.92 12.60
C LEU A 98 -7.86 15.14 11.58
N ARG A 99 -9.12 15.08 12.03
CA ARG A 99 -10.28 15.41 11.17
C ARG A 99 -10.32 16.88 10.79
N ASN A 100 -9.90 17.78 11.68
CA ASN A 100 -9.80 19.20 11.35
C ASN A 100 -8.65 19.48 10.36
N LEU A 101 -7.55 18.72 10.45
CA LEU A 101 -6.41 18.83 9.55
C LEU A 101 -6.71 18.25 8.15
N CYS A 102 -7.54 17.20 8.08
CA CYS A 102 -8.03 16.60 6.86
C CYS A 102 -9.53 16.89 6.71
N SER A 103 -9.85 18.11 6.26
CA SER A 103 -11.24 18.60 6.19
C SER A 103 -12.08 18.02 5.03
N ILE A 104 -11.61 16.96 4.38
CA ILE A 104 -12.30 16.27 3.30
C ILE A 104 -12.86 14.95 3.81
N THR A 105 -14.03 14.56 3.29
CA THR A 105 -14.66 13.28 3.63
C THR A 105 -14.41 12.20 2.57
N SER A 106 -14.05 12.59 1.33
CA SER A 106 -13.62 11.67 0.28
C SER A 106 -12.10 11.53 0.29
N ILE A 107 -11.60 10.67 1.19
CA ILE A 107 -10.16 10.51 1.43
C ILE A 107 -9.56 9.43 0.53
N TRP A 108 -8.56 9.81 -0.26
CA TRP A 108 -7.76 8.92 -1.09
C TRP A 108 -6.43 8.57 -0.42
N THR A 109 -5.79 7.48 -0.83
CA THR A 109 -4.55 6.99 -0.21
C THR A 109 -3.45 8.06 -0.26
N VAL A 110 -3.38 8.83 -1.35
CA VAL A 110 -2.43 9.93 -1.49
C VAL A 110 -2.65 11.01 -0.42
N ASP A 111 -3.89 11.32 -0.02
CA ASP A 111 -4.16 12.29 1.06
C ASP A 111 -3.56 11.81 2.39
N LEU A 112 -3.72 10.51 2.69
CA LEU A 112 -3.16 9.89 3.89
C LEU A 112 -1.62 9.92 3.88
N ALA A 113 -0.99 9.74 2.70
CA ALA A 113 0.46 9.85 2.55
C ALA A 113 0.96 11.25 2.91
N TYR A 114 0.30 12.30 2.42
CA TYR A 114 0.61 13.70 2.78
C TYR A 114 0.37 13.97 4.26
N LEU A 115 -0.70 13.43 4.83
CA LEU A 115 -0.99 13.59 6.25
C LEU A 115 0.11 12.97 7.12
N LEU A 116 0.54 11.73 6.83
CA LEU A 116 1.67 11.09 7.50
C LEU A 116 2.96 11.89 7.35
N ARG A 117 3.24 12.36 6.12
CA ARG A 117 4.45 13.13 5.81
C ARG A 117 4.51 14.46 6.57
N ARG A 118 3.35 15.11 6.79
CA ARG A 118 3.24 16.34 7.60
C ARG A 118 3.69 16.14 9.05
N PHE A 119 3.61 14.92 9.58
CA PHE A 119 4.13 14.56 10.90
C PHE A 119 5.59 14.07 10.88
N GLY A 120 6.27 14.19 9.74
CA GLY A 120 7.69 13.85 9.61
C GLY A 120 7.98 12.36 9.39
N LEU A 121 6.96 11.53 9.14
CA LEU A 121 7.16 10.11 8.80
C LEU A 121 7.68 9.95 7.36
N GLU A 122 8.57 8.98 7.17
CA GLU A 122 8.97 8.53 5.84
C GLU A 122 7.91 7.59 5.28
N VAL A 123 7.44 7.89 4.06
CA VAL A 123 6.33 7.18 3.42
C VAL A 123 6.73 6.76 2.01
N GLU A 124 6.72 5.45 1.77
CA GLU A 124 6.67 4.86 0.43
C GLU A 124 5.20 4.55 0.10
N PHE A 125 4.67 5.16 -0.96
CA PHE A 125 3.34 4.87 -1.49
C PHE A 125 3.49 3.98 -2.74
N THR A 126 3.01 2.74 -2.67
CA THR A 126 2.93 1.85 -3.83
C THR A 126 1.49 1.75 -4.32
N THR A 127 1.32 1.76 -5.64
CA THR A 127 0.01 1.65 -6.30
C THR A 127 0.18 1.11 -7.71
N ILE A 128 -0.82 0.47 -8.31
CA ILE A 128 -0.81 0.13 -9.75
C ILE A 128 -1.40 1.25 -10.63
N THR A 129 -1.97 2.28 -10.01
CA THR A 129 -2.66 3.40 -10.67
C THR A 129 -2.13 4.73 -10.17
N ILE A 130 -1.65 5.58 -11.08
CA ILE A 130 -1.30 6.96 -10.74
C ILE A 130 -2.47 7.87 -11.09
N GLY A 131 -2.89 8.71 -10.14
CA GLY A 131 -4.05 9.59 -10.29
C GLY A 131 -5.37 8.89 -9.95
N ALA A 132 -6.48 9.58 -10.21
CA ALA A 132 -7.81 9.02 -10.05
C ALA A 132 -8.22 8.27 -11.33
N ASN A 133 -8.41 6.96 -11.26
CA ASN A 133 -8.84 6.18 -12.41
C ASN A 133 -10.34 6.44 -12.72
N PRO A 134 -10.67 7.05 -13.87
CA PRO A 134 -12.05 7.38 -14.21
C PRO A 134 -12.96 6.15 -14.33
N GLU A 135 -12.41 4.97 -14.59
CA GLU A 135 -13.18 3.73 -14.71
C GLU A 135 -13.89 3.35 -13.41
N TYR A 136 -13.37 3.80 -12.26
CA TYR A 136 -14.00 3.57 -10.96
C TYR A 136 -15.29 4.34 -10.75
N ALA A 137 -15.63 5.31 -11.60
CA ALA A 137 -16.96 5.92 -11.58
C ALA A 137 -18.11 4.90 -11.77
N LYS A 138 -17.80 3.70 -12.26
CA LYS A 138 -18.73 2.56 -12.35
C LYS A 138 -19.06 1.96 -10.97
N GLU A 139 -18.16 2.07 -10.00
CA GLU A 139 -18.39 1.62 -8.64
C GLU A 139 -19.18 2.66 -7.85
N SER A 140 -20.24 2.20 -7.18
CA SER A 140 -21.11 3.06 -6.39
C SER A 140 -20.37 3.86 -5.32
N PHE A 141 -19.28 3.30 -4.78
CA PHE A 141 -18.42 3.92 -3.78
C PHE A 141 -17.72 5.19 -4.29
N TYR A 142 -17.26 5.18 -5.55
CA TYR A 142 -16.45 6.26 -6.13
C TYR A 142 -17.27 7.26 -6.96
N ARG A 143 -18.44 6.84 -7.45
CA ARG A 143 -19.23 7.56 -8.44
C ARG A 143 -19.58 9.00 -8.06
N GLU A 144 -19.88 9.26 -6.79
CA GLU A 144 -20.40 10.57 -6.36
C GLU A 144 -19.34 11.67 -6.36
N HIS A 145 -18.09 11.34 -5.99
CA HIS A 145 -17.03 12.34 -5.78
C HIS A 145 -15.92 12.31 -6.84
N MET A 146 -15.93 11.36 -7.79
CA MET A 146 -14.86 11.16 -8.78
C MET A 146 -14.48 12.43 -9.56
N ALA A 147 -15.48 13.23 -9.98
CA ALA A 147 -15.23 14.44 -10.77
C ALA A 147 -14.54 15.55 -9.95
N GLU A 148 -14.93 15.71 -8.68
CA GLU A 148 -14.37 16.71 -7.76
C GLU A 148 -12.99 16.28 -7.25
N ASP A 149 -12.83 14.99 -6.95
CA ASP A 149 -11.60 14.43 -6.43
C ASP A 149 -10.51 14.34 -7.48
N GLY A 150 -10.86 14.07 -8.74
CA GLY A 150 -9.90 13.77 -9.80
C GLY A 150 -8.81 14.82 -9.96
N SER A 151 -9.16 16.10 -10.05
CA SER A 151 -8.18 17.19 -10.18
C SER A 151 -7.30 17.35 -8.94
N ARG A 152 -7.86 17.13 -7.74
CA ARG A 152 -7.12 17.20 -6.47
C ARG A 152 -6.12 16.05 -6.37
N VAL A 153 -6.58 14.82 -6.60
CA VAL A 153 -5.78 13.60 -6.53
C VAL A 153 -4.64 13.65 -7.55
N GLU A 154 -4.94 14.02 -8.80
CA GLU A 154 -3.94 14.18 -9.85
C GLU A 154 -2.82 15.16 -9.44
N ARG A 155 -3.19 16.34 -8.92
CA ARG A 155 -2.21 17.31 -8.43
C ARG A 155 -1.38 16.75 -7.27
N LEU A 156 -1.98 16.04 -6.32
CA LEU A 156 -1.27 15.46 -5.18
C LEU A 156 -0.22 14.43 -5.64
N PHE A 157 -0.52 13.62 -6.66
CA PHE A 157 0.46 12.71 -7.25
C PHE A 157 1.62 13.47 -7.92
N GLN A 158 1.33 14.55 -8.65
CA GLN A 158 2.35 15.38 -9.32
C GLN A 158 3.29 16.06 -8.30
N GLU A 159 2.77 16.49 -7.16
CA GLU A 159 3.52 17.21 -6.13
C GLU A 159 4.22 16.27 -5.12
N ALA A 160 3.91 14.97 -5.12
CA ALA A 160 4.29 14.02 -4.07
C ALA A 160 5.81 13.94 -3.85
N ALA A 161 6.59 13.89 -4.94
CA ALA A 161 8.03 13.83 -4.86
C ALA A 161 8.63 15.09 -4.20
N ALA A 162 8.11 16.27 -4.52
CA ALA A 162 8.54 17.53 -3.91
C ALA A 162 8.16 17.63 -2.42
N ALA A 163 7.06 16.97 -2.02
CA ALA A 163 6.69 16.81 -0.62
C ALA A 163 7.50 15.73 0.12
N GLY A 164 8.42 15.03 -0.57
CA GLY A 164 9.23 13.95 -0.01
C GLY A 164 8.43 12.68 0.26
N ILE A 165 7.43 12.38 -0.58
CA ILE A 165 6.69 11.12 -0.59
C ILE A 165 7.18 10.33 -1.80
N THR A 166 7.68 9.12 -1.57
CA THR A 166 8.13 8.26 -2.66
C THR A 166 6.94 7.48 -3.20
N VAL A 167 6.45 7.87 -4.37
CA VAL A 167 5.37 7.13 -5.06
C VAL A 167 5.98 6.19 -6.10
N THR A 168 5.65 4.90 -6.04
CA THR A 168 6.07 3.92 -7.04
C THR A 168 4.87 3.21 -7.65
N ARG A 169 4.81 3.20 -8.98
CA ARG A 169 3.78 2.48 -9.72
C ARG A 169 4.15 1.00 -9.85
N ARG A 170 3.77 0.17 -8.89
CA ARG A 170 4.08 -1.27 -8.86
C ARG A 170 3.10 -2.02 -7.97
N SER A 171 2.97 -3.32 -8.23
CA SER A 171 2.39 -4.27 -7.29
C SER A 171 3.45 -4.68 -6.25
N VAL A 172 3.03 -4.83 -4.99
CA VAL A 172 3.81 -5.46 -3.92
C VAL A 172 3.34 -6.89 -3.77
N SER A 173 4.25 -7.87 -3.72
CA SER A 173 3.86 -9.28 -3.58
C SER A 173 3.56 -9.67 -2.13
N CYS A 174 2.73 -10.70 -1.86
CA CYS A 174 2.55 -11.21 -0.48
C CYS A 174 3.90 -11.59 0.15
N ALA A 175 4.84 -12.14 -0.63
CA ALA A 175 6.18 -12.49 -0.13
C ALA A 175 6.96 -11.27 0.37
N GLU A 176 7.00 -10.19 -0.42
CA GLU A 176 7.63 -8.93 -0.03
C GLU A 176 6.96 -8.35 1.23
N LEU A 177 5.63 -8.39 1.30
CA LEU A 177 4.91 -7.89 2.48
C LEU A 177 5.21 -8.73 3.73
N LYS A 178 5.28 -10.06 3.62
CA LYS A 178 5.67 -10.97 4.71
C LYS A 178 7.08 -10.66 5.20
N GLU A 179 8.03 -10.51 4.28
CA GLU A 179 9.43 -10.17 4.61
C GLU A 179 9.52 -8.85 5.39
N ARG A 180 8.82 -7.82 4.93
CA ARG A 180 8.78 -6.51 5.60
C ARG A 180 8.17 -6.60 7.00
N MET A 181 7.07 -7.35 7.17
CA MET A 181 6.45 -7.54 8.48
C MET A 181 7.34 -8.32 9.46
N LEU A 182 8.05 -9.35 8.97
CA LEU A 182 9.00 -10.13 9.77
C LEU A 182 10.26 -9.35 10.14
N ALA A 183 10.73 -8.47 9.26
CA ALA A 183 11.85 -7.58 9.55
C ALA A 183 11.52 -6.54 10.64
N GLY A 184 10.23 -6.26 10.87
CA GLY A 184 9.77 -5.35 11.91
C GLY A 184 10.09 -3.88 11.69
N SER A 185 10.45 -3.51 10.46
CA SER A 185 10.85 -2.15 10.09
C SER A 185 9.70 -1.32 9.51
N ALA A 186 8.53 -1.91 9.29
CA ALA A 186 7.43 -1.26 8.57
C ALA A 186 6.08 -1.45 9.27
N LEU A 187 5.31 -0.36 9.33
CA LEU A 187 3.86 -0.38 9.46
C LEU A 187 3.25 -0.13 8.08
N VAL A 188 2.18 -0.83 7.73
CA VAL A 188 1.56 -0.66 6.40
C VAL A 188 0.11 -0.24 6.57
N ILE A 189 -0.28 0.88 5.99
CA ILE A 189 -1.70 1.20 5.76
C ILE A 189 -2.08 0.62 4.39
N ALA A 190 -3.11 -0.22 4.34
CA ALA A 190 -3.56 -0.85 3.11
C ALA A 190 -5.00 -0.46 2.80
N LEU A 191 -5.28 -0.12 1.54
CA LEU A 191 -6.64 -0.05 1.02
C LEU A 191 -7.09 -1.46 0.61
N VAL A 192 -8.27 -1.87 1.07
CA VAL A 192 -8.82 -3.19 0.79
C VAL A 192 -10.31 -3.11 0.46
N ASP A 193 -10.82 -4.13 -0.25
CA ASP A 193 -12.25 -4.42 -0.27
C ASP A 193 -12.64 -5.12 1.03
N LYS A 194 -13.34 -4.39 1.90
CA LYS A 194 -13.75 -4.88 3.23
C LYS A 194 -14.53 -6.19 3.18
N THR A 195 -15.31 -6.41 2.13
CA THR A 195 -16.17 -7.59 1.98
C THR A 195 -15.37 -8.89 1.83
N ARG A 196 -14.07 -8.78 1.51
CA ARG A 196 -13.15 -9.91 1.29
C ARG A 196 -12.19 -10.18 2.44
N LEU A 197 -12.08 -9.26 3.41
CA LEU A 197 -11.20 -9.41 4.58
C LEU A 197 -11.69 -10.49 5.55
N ALA A 198 -12.99 -10.52 5.81
CA ALA A 198 -13.62 -11.62 6.53
C ALA A 198 -13.74 -12.78 5.54
N GLY A 199 -12.67 -13.60 5.46
CA GLY A 199 -12.79 -14.94 4.86
C GLY A 199 -14.07 -15.56 5.41
N HIS A 200 -14.95 -16.01 4.52
CA HIS A 200 -16.34 -16.32 4.84
C HIS A 200 -16.45 -17.37 5.96
N SER A 201 -16.41 -16.92 7.21
CA SER A 201 -16.85 -17.63 8.40
C SER A 201 -18.33 -17.33 8.61
N VAL A 202 -19.11 -17.37 7.53
CA VAL A 202 -20.54 -17.60 7.66
C VAL A 202 -20.66 -19.12 7.65
N PRO A 203 -21.13 -19.78 8.71
CA PRO A 203 -21.65 -21.14 8.54
C PRO A 203 -22.65 -21.04 7.40
N ALA A 204 -22.48 -21.85 6.36
CA ALA A 204 -23.38 -21.86 5.21
C ALA A 204 -24.82 -22.10 5.69
N MET A 205 -25.53 -21.02 6.00
CA MET A 205 -26.94 -21.05 6.35
C MET A 205 -27.67 -21.17 5.03
N GLN A 206 -27.80 -22.41 4.56
CA GLN A 206 -28.87 -22.97 3.71
C GLN A 206 -29.56 -22.02 2.68
N ALA A 207 -28.82 -21.13 2.03
CA ALA A 207 -29.28 -20.49 0.81
C ALA A 207 -28.80 -21.36 -0.36
N PRO A 208 -29.65 -21.64 -1.36
CA PRO A 208 -29.23 -22.40 -2.53
C PRO A 208 -28.00 -21.73 -3.16
N PRO A 209 -27.00 -22.48 -3.64
CA PRO A 209 -25.78 -21.92 -4.20
C PRO A 209 -26.13 -21.15 -5.47
N ILE A 210 -26.30 -19.84 -5.35
CA ILE A 210 -26.38 -18.94 -6.49
C ILE A 210 -24.95 -18.79 -6.98
N SER A 211 -24.67 -19.22 -8.21
CA SER A 211 -23.33 -19.04 -8.79
C SER A 211 -22.91 -17.57 -8.67
N PRO A 212 -21.64 -17.24 -8.35
CA PRO A 212 -21.18 -15.85 -8.23
C PRO A 212 -21.54 -14.99 -9.44
N GLY A 213 -21.50 -15.57 -10.65
CA GLY A 213 -21.93 -14.90 -11.87
C GLY A 213 -23.44 -14.61 -11.96
N LEU A 214 -24.29 -15.43 -11.34
CA LEU A 214 -25.73 -15.19 -11.23
C LEU A 214 -26.03 -14.19 -10.10
N ALA A 215 -25.34 -14.28 -8.96
CA ALA A 215 -25.44 -13.28 -7.90
C ALA A 215 -25.04 -11.88 -8.38
N SER A 216 -23.96 -11.78 -9.15
CA SER A 216 -23.53 -10.51 -9.79
C SER A 216 -24.57 -10.00 -10.80
N ARG A 217 -25.12 -10.88 -11.67
CA ARG A 217 -26.17 -10.51 -12.64
C ARG A 217 -27.49 -10.08 -12.00
N LEU A 218 -27.79 -10.61 -10.81
CA LEU A 218 -28.98 -10.24 -10.03
C LEU A 218 -28.73 -9.06 -9.09
N GLY A 219 -27.53 -8.47 -9.08
CA GLY A 219 -27.18 -7.36 -8.18
C GLY A 219 -27.11 -7.76 -6.70
N LEU A 220 -26.93 -9.06 -6.41
CA LEU A 220 -26.87 -9.64 -5.07
C LEU A 220 -25.44 -9.84 -4.55
N ALA A 221 -24.42 -9.65 -5.41
CA ALA A 221 -23.03 -9.66 -4.98
C ALA A 221 -22.76 -8.41 -4.12
N PRO A 222 -21.99 -8.51 -3.02
CA PRO A 222 -21.59 -7.34 -2.25
C PRO A 222 -20.90 -6.33 -3.17
N SER A 223 -21.34 -5.08 -3.16
CA SER A 223 -20.65 -4.02 -3.89
C SER A 223 -19.31 -3.73 -3.22
N TYR A 224 -18.31 -3.37 -4.02
CA TYR A 224 -17.02 -2.94 -3.52
C TYR A 224 -17.19 -1.92 -2.38
N THR A 225 -16.50 -2.16 -1.27
CA THR A 225 -16.45 -1.25 -0.13
C THR A 225 -14.99 -1.01 0.22
N GLY A 226 -14.45 0.12 -0.25
CA GLY A 226 -13.10 0.56 0.09
C GLY A 226 -12.97 0.82 1.58
N HIS A 227 -11.90 0.29 2.17
CA HIS A 227 -11.64 0.39 3.61
C HIS A 227 -10.15 0.37 3.89
N TYR A 228 -9.69 1.25 4.79
CA TYR A 228 -8.29 1.25 5.20
C TYR A 228 -8.10 0.42 6.48
N ILE A 229 -7.02 -0.35 6.51
CA ILE A 229 -6.56 -1.09 7.68
C ILE A 229 -5.07 -0.86 7.91
N VAL A 230 -4.58 -1.13 9.13
CA VAL A 230 -3.14 -1.20 9.41
C VAL A 230 -2.71 -2.64 9.49
N ILE A 231 -1.70 -3.04 8.72
CA ILE A 231 -0.99 -4.31 8.86
C ILE A 231 0.23 -4.04 9.74
N CYS A 232 0.35 -4.77 10.86
CA CYS A 232 1.38 -4.53 11.87
C CYS A 232 2.14 -5.79 12.28
N GLY A 233 1.92 -6.92 11.61
CA GLY A 233 2.63 -8.15 11.90
C GLY A 233 2.30 -9.28 10.97
N TYR A 234 3.07 -10.36 11.07
CA TYR A 234 2.86 -11.59 10.34
C TYR A 234 3.29 -12.80 11.18
N ASP A 235 2.45 -13.82 11.17
CA ASP A 235 2.71 -15.12 11.78
C ASP A 235 2.94 -16.18 10.68
N PRO A 236 4.19 -16.64 10.49
CA PRO A 236 4.51 -17.66 9.50
C PRO A 236 4.00 -19.05 9.86
N ALA A 237 3.67 -19.31 11.13
CA ALA A 237 3.15 -20.62 11.55
C ALA A 237 1.71 -20.85 11.08
N THR A 238 0.92 -19.78 11.01
CA THR A 238 -0.49 -19.82 10.61
C THR A 238 -0.77 -19.17 9.25
N ASP A 239 0.25 -18.58 8.62
CA ASP A 239 0.15 -17.78 7.39
C ASP A 239 -0.88 -16.64 7.51
N ARG A 240 -0.79 -15.89 8.62
CA ARG A 240 -1.73 -14.82 8.96
C ARG A 240 -1.03 -13.50 9.18
N PHE A 241 -1.61 -12.43 8.63
CA PHE A 241 -1.25 -11.07 8.98
C PHE A 241 -1.99 -10.63 10.22
N VAL A 242 -1.31 -9.90 11.09
CA VAL A 242 -1.91 -9.19 12.21
C VAL A 242 -2.28 -7.79 11.75
N ILE A 243 -3.55 -7.43 11.94
CA ILE A 243 -4.13 -6.17 11.47
C ILE A 243 -4.85 -5.42 12.58
N LYS A 244 -4.91 -4.09 12.41
CA LYS A 244 -5.84 -3.21 13.10
C LYS A 244 -6.88 -2.72 12.11
N ASP A 245 -8.13 -3.09 12.39
CA ASP A 245 -9.28 -2.69 11.59
C ASP A 245 -10.07 -1.61 12.35
N PRO A 246 -10.09 -0.35 11.87
CA PRO A 246 -10.85 0.73 12.51
C PRO A 246 -12.36 0.47 12.65
N ALA A 247 -12.93 -0.40 11.80
CA ALA A 247 -14.34 -0.76 11.86
C ALA A 247 -14.63 -1.88 12.86
N SER A 248 -13.62 -2.64 13.27
CA SER A 248 -13.76 -3.74 14.22
C SER A 248 -13.81 -3.23 15.65
N ALA A 249 -14.54 -3.93 16.51
CA ALA A 249 -14.48 -3.70 17.96
C ALA A 249 -13.29 -4.43 18.62
N ALA A 250 -12.69 -5.40 17.92
CA ALA A 250 -11.58 -6.18 18.46
C ALA A 250 -10.26 -5.41 18.32
N GLU A 251 -9.52 -5.32 19.43
CA GLU A 251 -8.25 -4.59 19.49
C GLU A 251 -7.16 -5.20 18.61
N MET A 252 -7.20 -6.51 18.36
CA MET A 252 -6.24 -7.23 17.52
C MET A 252 -6.99 -8.24 16.67
N ASN A 253 -6.86 -8.14 15.35
CA ASN A 253 -7.41 -9.11 14.41
C ASN A 253 -6.27 -9.79 13.65
N SER A 254 -6.47 -11.03 13.23
CA SER A 254 -5.59 -11.68 12.27
C SER A 254 -6.38 -12.19 11.08
N VAL A 255 -5.82 -12.06 9.88
CA VAL A 255 -6.43 -12.49 8.62
C VAL A 255 -5.47 -13.39 7.85
N PRO A 256 -5.94 -14.45 7.15
CA PRO A 256 -5.08 -15.25 6.28
C PRO A 256 -4.40 -14.39 5.20
N CYS A 257 -3.16 -14.69 4.77
CA CYS A 257 -2.51 -14.02 3.61
C CYS A 257 -3.45 -14.07 2.40
N ALA A 258 -4.04 -15.22 2.09
CA ALA A 258 -4.96 -15.35 0.95
C ALA A 258 -6.16 -14.39 1.00
N SER A 259 -6.76 -14.16 2.18
CA SER A 259 -7.88 -13.22 2.33
C SER A 259 -7.43 -11.77 2.18
N LEU A 260 -6.28 -11.42 2.77
CA LEU A 260 -5.71 -10.07 2.61
C LEU A 260 -5.34 -9.79 1.15
N GLU A 261 -4.69 -10.73 0.47
CA GLU A 261 -4.36 -10.64 -0.96
C GLU A 261 -5.61 -10.46 -1.82
N ALA A 262 -6.64 -11.28 -1.61
CA ALA A 262 -7.89 -11.16 -2.35
C ALA A 262 -8.60 -9.82 -2.12
N ALA A 263 -8.47 -9.26 -0.91
CA ALA A 263 -9.07 -7.99 -0.54
C ALA A 263 -8.31 -6.78 -1.11
N ARG A 264 -6.97 -6.77 -1.04
CA ARG A 264 -6.13 -5.67 -1.54
C ARG A 264 -5.89 -5.68 -3.05
N HIS A 265 -6.16 -6.79 -3.73
CA HIS A 265 -6.13 -6.89 -5.19
C HIS A 265 -7.52 -6.72 -5.82
N ALA A 266 -8.55 -6.43 -5.02
CA ALA A 266 -9.89 -6.22 -5.54
C ALA A 266 -9.94 -4.97 -6.43
N TYR A 267 -10.78 -5.01 -7.47
CA TYR A 267 -11.02 -3.85 -8.32
C TYR A 267 -11.46 -2.64 -7.47
N GLY A 268 -10.90 -1.46 -7.75
CA GLY A 268 -11.14 -0.24 -6.98
C GLY A 268 -10.17 0.02 -5.84
N THR A 269 -9.26 -0.91 -5.50
CA THR A 269 -8.25 -0.69 -4.45
C THR A 269 -6.93 -0.13 -4.94
N ASP A 270 -6.67 -0.19 -6.25
CA ASP A 270 -5.38 0.17 -6.86
C ASP A 270 -4.14 -0.52 -6.26
N GLU A 271 -4.35 -1.58 -5.48
CA GLU A 271 -3.31 -2.21 -4.66
C GLU A 271 -2.56 -1.20 -3.78
N ASP A 272 -3.27 -0.17 -3.35
CA ASP A 272 -2.73 0.97 -2.61
C ASP A 272 -2.18 0.55 -1.24
N LEU A 273 -0.87 0.77 -1.04
CA LEU A 273 -0.19 0.57 0.23
C LEU A 273 0.66 1.79 0.58
N LEU A 274 0.56 2.23 1.83
CA LEU A 274 1.49 3.18 2.44
C LEU A 274 2.41 2.41 3.38
N LEU A 275 3.66 2.23 2.97
CA LEU A 275 4.70 1.62 3.78
C LEU A 275 5.38 2.73 4.57
N VAL A 276 5.20 2.68 5.89
CA VAL A 276 5.74 3.66 6.82
C VAL A 276 6.88 3.01 7.58
N THR A 277 8.09 3.51 7.36
CA THR A 277 9.25 3.08 8.14
C THR A 277 9.09 3.64 9.54
N ALA A 278 8.99 2.76 10.53
CA ALA A 278 8.99 3.20 11.91
C ALA A 278 10.34 3.89 12.18
N PRO A 279 10.38 5.09 12.80
CA PRO A 279 11.65 5.65 13.21
C PRO A 279 12.34 4.62 14.09
N SER A 280 13.56 4.23 13.71
CA SER A 280 14.40 3.42 14.57
C SER A 280 14.40 4.11 15.93
N SER A 281 14.15 3.33 16.99
CA SER A 281 14.25 3.84 18.36
C SER A 281 15.55 4.65 18.43
N PRO A 282 15.52 5.93 18.83
CA PRO A 282 16.75 6.69 18.89
C PRO A 282 17.68 5.89 19.78
N SER A 283 18.78 5.39 19.20
CA SER A 283 19.93 5.05 20.01
C SER A 283 20.20 6.33 20.80
N LEU A 284 20.29 6.21 22.13
CA LEU A 284 20.63 7.30 23.03
C LEU A 284 22.06 7.76 22.69
N SER A 285 22.19 8.49 21.61
CA SER A 285 23.35 9.24 21.19
C SER A 285 23.01 10.68 21.51
N SER A 286 23.27 11.04 22.77
CA SER A 286 23.30 12.41 23.25
C SER A 286 24.26 13.23 22.40
N SER A 287 23.72 13.96 21.44
CA SER A 287 24.39 15.11 20.85
C SER A 287 23.42 16.29 20.95
N VAL A 288 23.58 17.03 22.03
CA VAL A 288 23.03 18.37 22.20
C VAL A 288 23.56 19.22 21.04
N VAL A 289 22.69 19.60 20.10
CA VAL A 289 22.96 20.70 19.19
C VAL A 289 22.14 21.87 19.70
N ASN A 290 22.82 22.77 20.40
CA ASN A 290 22.26 24.07 20.75
C ASN A 290 22.11 24.91 19.47
N PHE A 291 20.94 25.48 19.28
CA PHE A 291 20.73 26.73 18.56
C PHE A 291 19.98 27.69 19.49
#